data_AF-A0A852RTY2-F1
#
_entry.id   AF-A0A852RTY2-F1
#
_cell.length_a   1.000
_cell.length_b   1.000
_cell.length_c   1.000
_cell.angle_alpha   90.00
_cell.angle_beta   90.00
_cell.angle_gamma   90.00
#
_symmetry.space_group_name_H-M   'P 1'
#
loop_
_entity.id
_entity.type
_entity.pdbx_description
1 polymer ?
#
loop_
_entity_poly.entity_id
_entity_poly.type
_entity_poly.pdbx_seq_one_letter_code
_entity_poly.pdbx_strand_id
1 'polypeptide(L)'
;MHALVRAALALLVVTSALVVAGPAGVAASAPERVVRPMGDAYETAVLQAIERRRVRRDLSGLTASACVDDVAEARSRRMAVRDEMVHYPGLGKVFDHCGGRRVGEIIARGKGFRDPAAVVRAWMDSPSHHEVIVRPSYRQAAVGAWRDDDGMVFVSVILRAP
;
A
#
# COMPACT_ATOMS: atom_id res chain seq x y z
N MET A 1 -50.72 10.37 62.49
CA MET A 1 -50.53 9.61 63.74
C MET A 1 -49.36 8.64 63.55
N HIS A 2 -48.35 8.80 64.39
CA HIS A 2 -47.24 7.90 64.73
C HIS A 2 -46.26 7.41 63.65
N ALA A 3 -45.04 7.94 63.80
CA ALA A 3 -43.76 7.42 63.33
C ALA A 3 -43.47 6.00 63.84
N LEU A 4 -42.47 5.34 63.23
CA LEU A 4 -41.25 4.79 63.87
C LEU A 4 -40.40 4.08 62.79
N VAL A 5 -39.31 4.69 62.30
CA VAL A 5 -37.87 4.41 62.58
C VAL A 5 -37.39 2.96 62.34
N ARG A 6 -36.24 2.87 61.62
CA ARG A 6 -35.14 1.86 61.65
C ARG A 6 -34.98 1.15 60.30
N ALA A 7 -33.80 0.85 59.77
CA ALA A 7 -32.41 1.17 60.07
C ALA A 7 -31.63 0.80 58.79
N ALA A 8 -30.49 1.44 58.57
CA ALA A 8 -29.60 1.18 57.45
C ALA A 8 -29.00 -0.22 57.50
N LEU A 9 -28.77 -0.82 56.33
CA LEU A 9 -27.55 -1.60 56.05
C LEU A 9 -27.40 -1.71 54.53
N ALA A 10 -26.48 -0.92 53.96
CA ALA A 10 -26.03 -1.11 52.59
C ALA A 10 -25.09 -2.32 52.57
N LEU A 11 -25.56 -3.43 52.01
CA LEU A 11 -24.75 -4.63 51.82
C LEU A 11 -23.79 -4.38 50.63
N LEU A 12 -22.55 -4.02 50.93
CA LEU A 12 -21.49 -3.92 49.93
C LEU A 12 -21.04 -5.34 49.58
N VAL A 13 -21.58 -5.91 48.49
CA VAL A 13 -21.06 -7.15 47.93
C VAL A 13 -19.86 -6.79 47.06
N VAL A 14 -18.65 -6.88 47.62
CA VAL A 14 -17.42 -6.85 46.82
C VAL A 14 -17.24 -8.25 46.23
N THR A 15 -17.73 -8.45 45.01
CA THR A 15 -17.37 -9.62 44.22
C THR A 15 -15.95 -9.40 43.68
N SER A 16 -15.00 -10.13 44.26
CA SER A 16 -13.66 -10.25 43.69
C SER A 16 -13.76 -10.98 42.36
N ALA A 17 -13.58 -10.27 41.25
CA ALA A 17 -13.43 -10.89 39.95
C ALA A 17 -12.03 -11.52 39.87
N LEU A 18 -11.98 -12.85 39.93
CA LEU A 18 -10.80 -13.62 39.52
C LEU A 18 -10.60 -13.39 38.02
N VAL A 19 -9.62 -12.57 37.64
CA VAL A 19 -9.13 -12.51 36.26
C VAL A 19 -8.30 -13.77 36.05
N VAL A 20 -8.93 -14.81 35.48
CA VAL A 20 -8.20 -15.97 34.96
C VAL A 20 -7.44 -15.49 33.73
N ALA A 21 -6.14 -15.23 33.88
CA ALA A 21 -5.24 -15.03 32.76
C ALA A 21 -5.14 -16.33 31.97
N GLY A 22 -5.97 -16.47 30.93
CA GLY A 22 -5.82 -17.53 29.95
C GLY A 22 -4.46 -17.40 29.25
N PRO A 23 -3.86 -18.51 28.78
CA PRO A 23 -2.60 -18.44 28.07
C PRO A 23 -2.79 -17.52 26.87
N ALA A 24 -1.97 -16.47 26.77
CA ALA A 24 -1.90 -15.63 25.59
C ALA A 24 -1.59 -16.54 24.41
N GLY A 25 -2.62 -16.86 23.61
CA GLY A 25 -2.47 -17.63 22.40
C GLY A 25 -1.50 -16.87 21.52
N VAL A 26 -0.28 -17.40 21.36
CA VAL A 26 0.64 -16.97 20.32
C VAL A 26 -0.12 -17.21 19.03
N ALA A 27 -0.64 -16.16 18.41
CA ALA A 27 -1.36 -16.28 17.15
C ALA A 27 -0.41 -16.96 16.17
N ALA A 28 -0.76 -18.19 15.76
CA ALA A 28 -0.02 -18.90 14.75
C ALA A 28 0.02 -18.01 13.51
N SER A 29 1.23 -17.62 13.08
CA SER A 29 1.42 -16.86 11.86
C SER A 29 0.86 -17.68 10.70
N ALA A 30 -0.09 -17.11 9.96
CA ALA A 30 -0.58 -17.72 8.72
C ALA A 30 0.61 -18.03 7.79
N PRO A 31 0.56 -19.13 7.01
CA PRO A 31 1.64 -19.45 6.08
C PRO A 31 1.92 -18.25 5.16
N GLU A 32 3.20 -17.93 5.00
CA GLU A 32 3.64 -16.80 4.16
C GLU A 32 3.19 -17.07 2.71
N ARG A 33 2.46 -16.11 2.11
CA ARG A 33 1.96 -16.27 0.74
C ARG A 33 3.14 -16.43 -0.22
N VAL A 34 3.11 -17.48 -1.04
CA VAL A 34 4.08 -17.65 -2.12
C VAL A 34 3.79 -16.62 -3.21
N VAL A 35 4.80 -15.80 -3.51
CA VAL A 35 4.72 -14.74 -4.51
C VAL A 35 5.93 -14.78 -5.43
N ARG A 36 5.76 -14.29 -6.66
CA ARG A 36 6.80 -14.26 -7.69
C ARG A 36 6.84 -12.89 -8.37
N PRO A 37 8.02 -12.39 -8.76
CA PRO A 37 8.11 -11.16 -9.51
C PRO A 37 7.44 -11.31 -10.89
N MET A 38 6.90 -10.21 -11.41
CA MET A 38 6.43 -10.13 -12.79
C MET A 38 7.59 -9.88 -13.77
N GLY A 39 8.66 -9.23 -13.30
CA GLY A 39 9.92 -9.02 -14.01
C GLY A 39 9.95 -7.77 -14.88
N ASP A 40 11.16 -7.36 -15.24
CA ASP A 40 11.48 -6.06 -15.84
C ASP A 40 10.68 -5.74 -17.11
N ALA A 41 10.36 -6.77 -17.92
CA ALA A 41 9.58 -6.59 -19.14
C ALA A 41 8.15 -6.11 -18.84
N TYR A 42 7.53 -6.61 -17.77
CA TYR A 42 6.21 -6.17 -17.33
C TYR A 42 6.28 -4.74 -16.77
N GLU A 43 7.24 -4.47 -15.90
CA GLU A 43 7.44 -3.16 -15.27
C GLU A 43 7.73 -2.07 -16.30
N THR A 44 8.60 -2.37 -17.28
CA THR A 44 8.87 -1.51 -18.44
C THR A 44 7.59 -1.22 -19.22
N ALA A 45 6.77 -2.23 -19.48
CA ALA A 45 5.51 -2.05 -20.22
C ALA A 45 4.50 -1.18 -19.45
N VAL A 46 4.45 -1.29 -18.12
CA VAL A 46 3.63 -0.40 -17.26
C VAL A 46 4.16 1.03 -17.33
N LEU A 47 5.46 1.25 -17.18
CA LEU A 47 6.06 2.59 -17.25
C LEU A 47 5.79 3.24 -18.61
N GLN A 48 6.04 2.53 -19.71
CA GLN A 48 5.74 3.03 -21.06
C GLN A 48 4.25 3.35 -21.25
N ALA A 49 3.35 2.56 -20.66
CA ALA A 49 1.92 2.84 -20.70
C ALA A 49 1.55 4.14 -19.95
N ILE A 50 2.21 4.43 -18.82
CA ILE A 50 2.09 5.69 -18.09
C ILE A 50 2.63 6.85 -18.95
N GLU A 51 3.82 6.69 -19.53
CA GLU A 51 4.42 7.72 -20.38
C GLU A 51 3.53 8.08 -21.57
N ARG A 52 2.93 7.08 -22.24
CA ARG A 52 1.96 7.33 -23.32
C ARG A 52 0.78 8.19 -22.85
N ARG A 53 0.33 8.08 -21.60
CA ARG A 53 -0.74 8.93 -21.04
C ARG A 53 -0.30 10.37 -20.86
N ARG A 54 0.96 10.57 -20.44
CA ARG A 54 1.59 11.86 -20.20
C ARG A 54 1.92 12.59 -21.50
N VAL A 55 2.53 11.92 -22.45
CA VAL A 55 2.87 12.49 -23.77
C VAL A 55 1.62 12.94 -24.53
N ARG A 56 0.52 12.19 -24.47
CA ARG A 56 -0.77 12.61 -25.07
C ARG A 56 -1.39 13.86 -24.44
N ARG A 57 -0.81 14.38 -23.35
CA ARG A 57 -1.23 15.59 -22.63
C ARG A 57 -0.13 16.65 -22.63
N ASP A 58 0.82 16.55 -23.56
CA ASP A 58 1.96 17.45 -23.71
C ASP A 58 2.83 17.56 -22.44
N LEU A 59 2.83 16.51 -21.61
CA LEU A 59 3.69 16.41 -20.45
C LEU A 59 4.99 15.70 -20.82
N SER A 60 6.09 16.11 -20.18
CA SER A 60 7.35 15.37 -20.23
C SER A 60 7.14 13.91 -19.78
N GLY A 61 7.79 13.00 -20.50
CA GLY A 61 7.88 11.58 -20.15
C GLY A 61 8.51 11.35 -18.77
N LEU A 62 8.50 10.10 -18.33
CA LEU A 62 9.12 9.66 -17.08
C LEU A 62 10.31 8.78 -17.42
N THR A 63 11.50 9.17 -17.00
CA THR A 63 12.66 8.29 -17.13
C THR A 63 12.66 7.25 -16.01
N ALA A 64 13.06 6.01 -16.35
CA ALA A 64 13.30 4.98 -15.34
C ALA A 64 14.38 5.45 -14.35
N SER A 65 14.22 5.11 -13.07
CA SER A 65 15.11 5.57 -12.01
C SER A 65 15.53 4.43 -11.11
N ALA A 66 16.77 3.97 -11.27
CA ALA A 66 17.37 2.92 -10.47
C ALA A 66 17.33 3.24 -8.95
N CYS A 67 17.35 4.51 -8.56
CA CYS A 67 17.35 4.88 -7.14
C CYS A 67 16.04 4.53 -6.42
N VAL A 68 14.89 4.61 -7.11
CA VAL A 68 13.58 4.30 -6.50
C VAL A 68 13.08 2.90 -6.87
N ASP A 69 13.87 2.14 -7.61
CA ASP A 69 13.53 0.80 -8.10
C ASP A 69 13.37 -0.21 -6.97
N ASP A 70 14.40 -0.33 -6.13
CA ASP A 70 14.36 -1.18 -4.92
C ASP A 70 13.17 -0.84 -4.01
N VAL A 71 12.77 0.44 -3.97
CA VAL A 71 11.59 0.86 -3.20
C VAL A 71 10.33 0.29 -3.84
N ALA A 72 10.12 0.49 -5.14
CA ALA A 72 8.93 0.00 -5.86
C ALA A 72 8.81 -1.54 -5.78
N GLU A 73 9.92 -2.25 -5.93
CA GLU A 73 10.01 -3.71 -5.78
C GLU A 73 9.67 -4.17 -4.36
N ALA A 74 10.29 -3.57 -3.34
CA ALA A 74 9.99 -3.91 -1.95
C ALA A 74 8.53 -3.61 -1.59
N ARG A 75 7.94 -2.55 -2.15
CA ARG A 75 6.55 -2.17 -1.92
C ARG A 75 5.59 -3.18 -2.51
N SER A 76 5.72 -3.49 -3.79
CA SER A 76 4.86 -4.45 -4.48
C SER A 76 4.99 -5.86 -3.89
N ARG A 77 6.22 -6.32 -3.56
CA ARG A 77 6.44 -7.59 -2.86
C ARG A 77 5.74 -7.62 -1.51
N ARG A 78 5.88 -6.56 -0.69
CA ARG A 78 5.23 -6.52 0.63
C ARG A 78 3.72 -6.59 0.53
N MET A 79 3.12 -5.88 -0.44
CA MET A 79 1.68 -5.94 -0.68
C MET A 79 1.26 -7.36 -1.07
N ALA A 80 2.03 -8.03 -1.93
CA ALA A 80 1.75 -9.39 -2.37
C ALA A 80 1.87 -10.41 -1.21
N VAL A 81 2.96 -10.36 -0.43
CA VAL A 81 3.19 -11.29 0.70
C VAL A 81 2.10 -11.16 1.77
N ARG A 82 1.67 -9.93 2.06
CA ARG A 82 0.71 -9.64 3.13
C ARG A 82 -0.75 -9.63 2.67
N ASP A 83 -0.98 -9.69 1.35
CA ASP A 83 -2.28 -9.44 0.71
C ASP A 83 -2.96 -8.15 1.24
N GLU A 84 -2.17 -7.09 1.38
CA GLU A 84 -2.59 -5.84 2.00
C GLU A 84 -2.19 -4.65 1.13
N MET A 85 -3.19 -3.88 0.68
CA MET A 85 -2.99 -2.67 -0.11
C MET A 85 -2.77 -1.47 0.80
N VAL A 86 -1.51 -1.14 1.07
CA VAL A 86 -1.14 -0.02 1.92
C VAL A 86 0.01 0.78 1.33
N HIS A 87 -0.17 2.09 1.30
CA HIS A 87 0.85 3.04 0.88
C HIS A 87 2.10 2.95 1.76
N TYR A 88 3.26 3.32 1.21
CA TYR A 88 4.53 3.29 1.93
C TYR A 88 4.58 4.37 3.02
N PRO A 89 4.57 4.02 4.33
CA PRO A 89 4.64 5.03 5.38
C PRO A 89 6.00 5.76 5.40
N GLY A 90 7.04 5.11 4.87
CA GLY A 90 8.40 5.65 4.77
C GLY A 90 8.69 6.37 3.46
N LEU A 91 7.68 6.78 2.69
CA LEU A 91 7.90 7.41 1.37
C LEU A 91 8.81 8.64 1.45
N GLY A 92 8.76 9.39 2.56
CA GLY A 92 9.67 10.51 2.81
C GLY A 92 11.15 10.15 2.83
N LYS A 93 11.52 8.90 3.18
CA LYS A 93 12.91 8.42 3.17
C LYS A 93 13.54 8.39 1.78
N VAL A 94 12.71 8.45 0.72
CA VAL A 94 13.19 8.62 -0.65
C VAL A 94 13.93 9.95 -0.81
N PHE A 95 13.57 10.99 -0.05
CA PHE A 95 14.31 12.26 -0.10
C PHE A 95 15.73 12.12 0.44
N ASP A 96 15.92 11.36 1.51
CA ASP A 96 17.24 11.16 2.10
C ASP A 96 18.15 10.31 1.19
N HIS A 97 17.59 9.29 0.54
CA HIS A 97 18.35 8.34 -0.28
C HIS A 97 18.55 8.79 -1.73
N CYS A 98 17.50 9.36 -2.35
CA CYS A 98 17.49 9.71 -3.77
C CYS A 98 17.49 11.22 -4.02
N GLY A 99 17.24 12.04 -3.00
CA GLY A 99 16.99 13.46 -3.17
C GLY A 99 15.69 13.77 -3.91
N GLY A 100 15.55 15.04 -4.28
CA GLY A 100 14.42 15.55 -5.05
C GLY A 100 13.46 16.41 -4.25
N ARG A 101 12.49 16.99 -4.95
CA ARG A 101 11.55 17.99 -4.42
C ARG A 101 10.16 17.42 -4.21
N ARG A 102 9.88 16.25 -4.77
CA ARG A 102 8.62 15.53 -4.61
C ARG A 102 8.81 14.03 -4.81
N VAL A 103 8.08 13.25 -4.02
CA VAL A 103 7.88 11.82 -4.20
C VAL A 103 6.39 11.51 -4.18
N GLY A 104 5.96 10.53 -4.97
CA GLY A 104 4.60 10.01 -4.98
C GLY A 104 4.61 8.50 -5.13
N GLU A 105 3.51 7.86 -4.72
CA GLU A 105 3.29 6.43 -4.91
C GLU A 105 1.87 6.23 -5.48
N ILE A 106 1.75 5.35 -6.45
CA ILE A 106 0.46 4.75 -6.84
C ILE A 106 0.59 3.23 -6.74
N ILE A 107 -0.46 2.58 -6.25
CA ILE A 107 -0.50 1.13 -6.06
C ILE A 107 -1.74 0.54 -6.71
N ALA A 108 -1.68 -0.73 -7.11
CA ALA A 108 -2.81 -1.44 -7.69
C ALA A 108 -2.76 -2.92 -7.33
N ARG A 109 -3.94 -3.55 -7.24
CA ARG A 109 -4.09 -5.00 -7.14
C ARG A 109 -5.24 -5.50 -8.01
N GLY A 110 -5.01 -6.56 -8.77
CA GLY A 110 -6.06 -7.17 -9.59
C GLY A 110 -5.56 -8.32 -10.46
N LYS A 111 -6.40 -9.35 -10.64
CA LYS A 111 -6.10 -10.48 -11.54
C LYS A 111 -5.97 -10.06 -13.01
N GLY A 112 -6.74 -9.03 -13.41
CA GLY A 112 -6.66 -8.44 -14.76
C GLY A 112 -5.39 -7.61 -15.00
N PHE A 113 -4.60 -7.31 -13.97
CA PHE A 113 -3.40 -6.48 -14.09
C PHE A 113 -2.19 -7.26 -14.60
N ARG A 114 -2.35 -8.51 -15.03
CA ARG A 114 -1.38 -9.15 -15.93
C ARG A 114 -1.21 -8.39 -17.25
N ASP A 115 -2.23 -7.64 -17.68
CA ASP A 115 -2.13 -6.67 -18.78
C ASP A 115 -1.63 -5.31 -18.23
N PRO A 116 -0.41 -4.85 -18.60
CA PRO A 116 0.12 -3.54 -18.19
C PRO A 116 -0.79 -2.38 -18.59
N ALA A 117 -1.51 -2.48 -19.72
CA ALA A 117 -2.42 -1.44 -20.14
C ALA A 117 -3.70 -1.41 -19.27
N ALA A 118 -4.12 -2.54 -18.70
CA ALA A 118 -5.28 -2.62 -17.81
C ALA A 118 -5.03 -1.90 -16.48
N VAL A 119 -3.86 -2.08 -15.87
CA VAL A 119 -3.52 -1.39 -14.62
C VAL A 119 -3.45 0.13 -14.83
N VAL A 120 -2.84 0.58 -15.94
CA VAL A 120 -2.78 2.01 -16.26
C VAL A 120 -4.16 2.58 -16.61
N ARG A 121 -5.04 1.83 -17.28
CA ARG A 121 -6.45 2.24 -17.46
C ARG A 121 -7.13 2.45 -16.10
N ALA A 122 -7.04 1.47 -15.21
CA ALA A 122 -7.64 1.54 -13.88
C ALA A 122 -7.15 2.76 -13.06
N TRP A 123 -5.85 3.08 -13.10
CA TRP A 123 -5.35 4.29 -12.47
C TRP A 123 -5.86 5.58 -13.12
N MET A 124 -5.98 5.62 -14.44
CA MET A 124 -6.49 6.81 -15.12
C MET A 124 -7.99 7.05 -14.89
N ASP A 125 -8.75 5.99 -14.61
CA ASP A 125 -10.17 6.06 -14.28
C ASP A 125 -10.42 6.41 -12.80
N SER A 126 -9.36 6.41 -11.97
CA SER A 126 -9.39 6.82 -10.57
C SER A 126 -8.89 8.25 -10.41
N PRO A 127 -9.71 9.20 -9.91
CA PRO A 127 -9.32 10.61 -9.81
C PRO A 127 -7.99 10.85 -9.07
N SER A 128 -7.81 10.19 -7.92
CA SER A 128 -6.59 10.34 -7.10
C SER A 128 -5.33 9.81 -7.79
N HIS A 129 -5.40 8.66 -8.46
CA HIS A 129 -4.26 8.11 -9.20
C HIS A 129 -3.98 8.88 -10.49
N HIS A 130 -5.04 9.31 -11.19
CA HIS A 130 -4.95 10.16 -12.37
C HIS A 130 -4.16 11.43 -12.06
N GLU A 131 -4.49 12.13 -10.97
CA GLU A 131 -3.78 13.34 -10.53
C GLU A 131 -2.28 13.12 -10.32
N VAL A 132 -1.88 11.97 -9.80
CA VAL A 132 -0.46 11.63 -9.63
C VAL A 132 0.21 11.39 -10.98
N ILE A 133 -0.41 10.61 -11.88
CA ILE A 133 0.14 10.29 -13.21
C ILE A 133 0.33 11.54 -14.06
N VAL A 134 -0.63 12.47 -14.05
CA VAL A 134 -0.58 13.68 -14.89
C VAL A 134 0.10 14.87 -14.21
N ARG A 135 0.64 14.69 -12.99
CA ARG A 135 1.32 15.79 -12.30
C ARG A 135 2.60 16.21 -13.07
N PRO A 136 2.72 17.48 -13.50
CA PRO A 136 3.83 17.92 -14.33
C PRO A 136 5.18 18.05 -13.62
N SER A 137 5.28 17.82 -12.31
CA SER A 137 6.57 17.92 -11.59
C SER A 137 7.37 16.61 -11.60
N TYR A 138 6.72 15.45 -11.72
CA TYR A 138 7.44 14.18 -11.79
C TYR A 138 8.20 14.04 -13.10
N ARG A 139 9.44 13.57 -13.02
CA ARG A 139 10.34 13.33 -14.18
C ARG A 139 10.93 11.93 -14.18
N GLN A 140 10.92 11.26 -13.03
CA GLN A 140 11.48 9.95 -12.83
C GLN A 140 10.46 9.02 -12.20
N ALA A 141 10.54 7.73 -12.51
CA ALA A 141 9.76 6.71 -11.82
C ALA A 141 10.45 5.35 -11.84
N ALA A 142 10.01 4.45 -10.96
CA ALA A 142 10.22 3.02 -11.09
C ALA A 142 8.91 2.28 -10.82
N VAL A 143 8.79 1.09 -11.41
CA VAL A 143 7.64 0.21 -11.23
C VAL A 143 8.17 -1.06 -10.61
N GLY A 144 7.48 -1.59 -9.61
CA GLY A 144 7.69 -2.95 -9.17
C GLY A 144 6.41 -3.76 -9.15
N ALA A 145 6.51 -5.05 -9.44
CA ALA A 145 5.32 -5.89 -9.57
C ALA A 145 5.53 -7.35 -9.16
N TRP A 146 4.61 -7.84 -8.32
CA TRP A 146 4.60 -9.23 -7.84
C TRP A 146 3.24 -9.85 -8.05
N ARG A 147 3.22 -11.17 -8.22
CA ARG A 147 1.99 -11.97 -8.30
C ARG A 147 1.99 -13.09 -7.27
N ASP A 148 0.81 -13.49 -6.83
CA ASP A 148 0.62 -14.75 -6.12
C ASP A 148 0.27 -15.92 -7.06
N ASP A 149 0.14 -17.11 -6.49
CA ASP A 149 -0.22 -18.33 -7.21
C ASP A 149 -1.66 -18.31 -7.77
N ASP A 150 -2.55 -17.49 -7.20
CA ASP A 150 -3.92 -17.27 -7.70
C ASP A 150 -3.98 -16.30 -8.90
N GLY A 151 -2.82 -15.79 -9.32
CA GLY A 151 -2.68 -14.84 -10.41
C GLY A 151 -3.10 -13.41 -10.06
N MET A 152 -3.29 -13.09 -8.78
CA MET A 152 -3.44 -11.71 -8.33
C MET A 152 -2.12 -10.97 -8.52
N VAL A 153 -2.15 -9.85 -9.24
CA VAL A 153 -0.97 -9.00 -9.45
C VAL A 153 -1.05 -7.78 -8.55
N PHE A 154 0.06 -7.43 -7.93
CA PHE A 154 0.26 -6.27 -7.07
C PHE A 154 1.33 -5.38 -7.69
N VAL A 155 1.02 -4.12 -7.95
CA VAL A 155 1.90 -3.17 -8.62
C VAL A 155 2.10 -1.95 -7.73
N SER A 156 3.35 -1.50 -7.60
CA SER A 156 3.69 -0.19 -7.02
C SER A 156 4.47 0.62 -8.04
N VAL A 157 4.17 1.92 -8.14
CA VAL A 157 4.98 2.88 -8.90
C VAL A 157 5.41 3.97 -7.97
N ILE A 158 6.73 4.20 -7.87
CA ILE A 158 7.30 5.31 -7.13
C ILE A 158 7.69 6.39 -8.14
N LEU A 159 7.11 7.58 -8.00
CA LEU A 159 7.39 8.73 -8.86
C LEU A 159 8.23 9.75 -8.10
N ARG A 160 9.19 10.38 -8.79
CA ARG A 160 10.11 11.36 -8.20
C ARG A 160 10.25 12.59 -9.10
N ALA A 161 10.22 13.75 -8.47
CA ALA A 161 10.69 15.01 -9.05
C ALA A 161 12.11 15.23 -8.52
N PRO A 162 13.17 15.01 -9.32
CA PRO A 162 14.54 15.25 -8.91
C PRO A 162 14.80 16.74 -8.61
#